data_AF-X1LJE5-F1
#
_entry.id   AF-X1LJE5-F1
#
_cell.length_a   1.000
_cell.length_b   1.000
_cell.length_c   1.000
_cell.angle_alpha   90.00
_cell.angle_beta   90.00
_cell.angle_gamma   90.00
#
_symmetry.space_group_name_H-M   'P 1'
#
loop_
_entity.id
_entity.type
_entity.pdbx_description
1 polymer ?
#
loop_
_entity_poly.entity_id
_entity_poly.type
_entity_poly.pdbx_seq_one_letter_code
_entity_poly.pdbx_strand_id
1 'polypeptide(L)' 'LCIHTWPEYGYAAVDIFTCGNSVQPEKAAEILTGKLGSKSHSIMEIQRGILDN' A
#
# COMPACT_ATOMS: atom_id res chain seq x y z
N LEU A 1 -3.93 4.93 -6.45
CA LEU A 1 -2.65 4.79 -5.74
C LEU A 1 -2.16 6.18 -5.37
N CYS A 2 -1.84 6.43 -4.12
CA CYS A 2 -1.20 7.66 -3.67
C CYS A 2 -0.04 7.37 -2.71
N ILE A 3 0.91 8.31 -2.66
CA ILE A 3 2.07 8.26 -1.78
C ILE A 3 2.35 9.68 -1.26
N HIS A 4 2.60 9.77 0.03
CA HIS A 4 3.01 10.99 0.72
C HIS A 4 4.31 10.71 1.47
N THR A 5 5.34 11.51 1.22
CA THR A 5 6.68 11.28 1.78
C THR A 5 7.10 12.42 2.69
N TRP A 6 7.78 12.08 3.77
CA TRP A 6 8.48 13.00 4.65
C TRP A 6 9.95 12.56 4.77
N PRO A 7 10.82 13.01 3.84
CA PRO A 7 12.23 12.65 3.84
C PRO A 7 12.96 12.98 5.15
N GLU A 8 12.57 14.08 5.80
CA GLU A 8 13.11 14.53 7.10
C GLU A 8 12.92 13.50 8.23
N TYR A 9 11.94 12.59 8.07
CA TYR A 9 11.67 11.51 9.01
C TYR A 9 11.98 10.12 8.43
N GLY A 10 12.44 10.05 7.17
CA GLY A 10 12.60 8.78 6.45
C GLY A 10 11.30 7.99 6.35
N TYR A 11 10.16 8.69 6.29
CA TYR A 11 8.81 8.10 6.35
C TYR A 11 8.04 8.29 5.04
N ALA A 12 7.21 7.30 4.70
CA ALA A 12 6.24 7.40 3.62
C ALA A 12 4.92 6.75 4.04
N ALA A 13 3.82 7.44 3.78
CA ALA A 13 2.46 6.90 3.82
C ALA A 13 2.03 6.56 2.40
N VAL A 14 1.51 5.34 2.20
CA VAL A 14 1.17 4.81 0.87
C VAL A 14 -0.22 4.18 0.92
N ASP A 15 -1.09 4.55 -0.02
CA ASP A 15 -2.39 3.89 -0.23
C ASP A 15 -2.42 3.18 -1.58
N ILE A 16 -2.64 1.86 -1.51
CA ILE A 16 -2.85 1.00 -2.66
C ILE A 16 -4.34 0.66 -2.71
N PHE A 17 -5.04 1.26 -3.66
CA PHE A 17 -6.46 1.03 -3.88
C PHE A 17 -6.67 0.49 -5.29
N THR A 18 -7.12 -0.75 -5.38
CA THR A 18 -7.40 -1.49 -6.62
C THR A 18 -8.79 -2.11 -6.57
N CYS A 19 -9.29 -2.55 -7.72
CA CYS A 19 -10.54 -3.31 -7.84
C CYS A 19 -10.34 -4.52 -8.78
N GLY A 20 -11.25 -5.50 -8.68
CA GLY A 20 -11.20 -6.73 -9.46
C GLY A 20 -10.26 -7.79 -8.87
N ASN A 21 -10.38 -9.02 -9.38
CA ASN A 21 -9.76 -10.21 -8.76
C ASN A 21 -8.40 -10.57 -9.37
N SER A 22 -7.96 -9.85 -10.41
CA SER A 22 -6.70 -10.11 -11.10
C SER A 22 -5.53 -9.28 -10.54
N VAL A 23 -5.81 -8.25 -9.76
CA VAL A 23 -4.81 -7.35 -9.20
C VAL A 23 -4.52 -7.73 -7.75
N GLN A 24 -3.25 -7.80 -7.39
CA GLN A 24 -2.76 -8.15 -6.05
C GLN A 24 -2.12 -6.90 -5.42
N PRO A 25 -2.82 -6.19 -4.51
CA PRO A 25 -2.31 -5.00 -3.82
C PRO A 25 -0.97 -5.24 -3.11
N GLU A 26 -0.78 -6.44 -2.56
CA GLU A 26 0.38 -6.81 -1.75
C GLU A 26 1.67 -6.73 -2.57
N LYS A 27 1.61 -7.11 -3.86
CA LYS A 27 2.76 -6.99 -4.78
C LYS A 27 3.19 -5.54 -4.98
N ALA A 28 2.24 -4.62 -5.06
CA ALA A 28 2.57 -3.20 -5.13
C ALA A 28 3.20 -2.71 -3.81
N ALA A 29 2.70 -3.18 -2.67
CA ALA A 29 3.28 -2.86 -1.36
C ALA A 29 4.72 -3.38 -1.23
N GLU A 30 4.99 -4.63 -1.62
CA GLU A 30 6.33 -5.23 -1.62
C GLU A 30 7.31 -4.45 -2.49
N ILE A 31 6.90 -4.09 -3.72
CA ILE A 31 7.72 -3.29 -4.64
C ILE A 31 8.04 -1.93 -4.01
N LEU A 32 7.05 -1.25 -3.43
CA LEU A 32 7.25 0.07 -2.82
C LEU A 32 8.15 -0.01 -1.59
N THR A 33 7.93 -0.98 -0.70
CA THR A 33 8.79 -1.24 0.47
C THR A 33 10.24 -1.44 0.04
N GLY A 34 10.49 -2.29 -0.97
CA GLY A 34 11.83 -2.57 -1.47
C GLY A 34 12.48 -1.36 -2.15
N LYS A 35 11.73 -0.63 -2.98
CA LYS A 35 12.25 0.53 -3.73
C LYS A 35 12.49 1.75 -2.85
N LEU A 36 11.70 1.94 -1.80
CA LEU A 36 11.90 3.00 -0.82
C LEU A 36 12.98 2.64 0.21
N GLY A 37 13.49 1.40 0.21
CA GLY A 37 14.48 0.94 1.18
C GLY A 37 13.94 0.94 2.61
N SER A 38 12.63 0.70 2.78
CA SER A 38 11.99 0.73 4.08
C SER A 38 12.52 -0.42 4.96
N LYS A 39 13.06 -0.06 6.12
CA LYS A 39 13.59 -1.02 7.11
C LYS A 39 12.49 -1.59 8.01
N SER A 40 11.36 -0.91 8.11
CA SER A 40 10.21 -1.28 8.92
C SER A 40 8.95 -0.74 8.25
N HIS A 41 7.95 -1.60 8.04
CA HIS A 41 6.69 -1.23 7.43
C HIS A 41 5.55 -1.97 8.13
N SER A 42 4.35 -1.38 8.09
CA SER A 42 3.11 -2.00 8.56
C SER A 42 2.09 -1.85 7.44
N ILE A 43 1.32 -2.92 7.20
CA ILE A 43 0.29 -2.96 6.16
C ILE A 43 -1.04 -3.22 6.83
N MET A 44 -2.04 -2.42 6.47
CA MET A 44 -3.43 -2.63 6.84
C MET A 44 -4.24 -2.77 5.56
N GLU A 45 -4.94 -3.89 5.44
CA GLU A 45 -5.84 -4.15 4.33
C GLU A 45 -7.27 -3.78 4.72
N ILE A 46 -7.99 -3.10 3.82
CA ILE A 46 -9.39 -2.74 4.00
C ILE A 46 -10.16 -3.19 2.76
N GLN A 47 -11.07 -4.15 2.95
CA GLN A 47 -12.00 -4.56 1.91
C GLN A 47 -13.03 -3.45 1.68
N ARG A 48 -13.17 -3.01 0.42
CA ARG A 48 -14.04 -1.89 0.03
C ARG A 48 -15.18 -2.39 -0.84
N GLY A 49 -16.38 -1.84 -0.62
CA GLY A 49 -17.56 -2.19 -1.42
C GLY A 49 -18.06 -3.61 -1.17
N ILE A 50 -18.03 -4.06 0.09
CA ILE A 50 -18.60 -5.34 0.50
C ILE A 50 -20.10 -5.29 0.21
N LEU A 51 -20.55 -6.15 -0.71
CA LEU A 51 -21.96 -6.34 -0.99
C LEU A 51 -22.45 -7.47 -0.07
N ASP A 52 -23.30 -7.11 0.88
CA ASP A 52 -24.04 -8.12 1.65
C ASP A 52 -25.06 -8.76 0.71
N ASN A 53 -25.08 -10.10 0.67
CA ASN A 53 -26.10 -10.87 -0.05
C ASN A 53 -27.41 -10.90 0.73
#